data_AF-A0AAE3LY69-F1
#
_entry.id   AF-A0AAE3LY69-F1
#
_cell.length_a   1.000
_cell.length_b   1.000
_cell.length_c   1.000
_cell.angle_alpha   90.00
_cell.angle_beta   90.00
_cell.angle_gamma   90.00
#
_symmetry.space_group_name_H-M   'P 1'
#
loop_
_entity.id
_entity.type
_entity.pdbx_description
1 polymer ?
#
loop_
_entity_poly.entity_id
_entity_poly.type
_entity_poly.pdbx_seq_one_letter_code
_entity_poly.pdbx_strand_id
1 'polypeptide(L)' 'LRATGFSDLSDARRFCAAMSAEGAACIPVVVR' A
#
# COMPACT_ATOMS: atom_id res chain seq x y z
N LEU A 1 -9.59 -2.31 -3.69
CA LEU A 1 -8.57 -3.08 -4.46
C LEU A 1 -7.57 -3.73 -3.50
N ARG A 2 -6.92 -4.83 -3.88
CA ARG A 2 -5.77 -5.39 -3.16
C ARG A 2 -4.55 -5.41 -4.08
N ALA A 3 -3.57 -4.58 -3.79
CA ALA A 3 -2.27 -4.61 -4.44
C ALA A 3 -1.37 -5.63 -3.72
N THR A 4 -0.66 -6.44 -4.48
CA THR A 4 0.18 -7.55 -3.99
C THR A 4 1.56 -7.50 -4.63
N GLY A 5 2.52 -8.25 -4.06
CA GLY A 5 3.89 -8.31 -4.59
C GLY A 5 4.86 -7.31 -3.96
N PHE A 6 4.50 -6.70 -2.83
CA PHE A 6 5.42 -5.89 -2.04
C PHE A 6 6.39 -6.79 -1.28
N SER A 7 7.68 -6.44 -1.29
CA SER A 7 8.73 -7.18 -0.58
C SER A 7 8.60 -7.00 0.93
N ASP A 8 8.19 -5.80 1.36
CA ASP A 8 8.01 -5.44 2.76
C ASP A 8 6.93 -4.36 2.97
N LEU A 9 6.71 -4.01 4.24
CA LEU A 9 5.70 -3.02 4.62
C LEU A 9 6.06 -1.60 4.17
N SER A 10 7.34 -1.29 3.97
CA SER A 10 7.79 0.02 3.48
C SER A 10 7.36 0.23 2.04
N ASP A 11 7.51 -0.79 1.20
CA ASP A 11 7.01 -0.76 -0.19
C ASP A 11 5.49 -0.58 -0.24
N ALA A 12 4.74 -1.33 0.58
CA ALA A 12 3.30 -1.17 0.69
C ALA A 12 2.88 0.24 1.19
N ARG A 13 3.65 0.83 2.13
CA ARG A 13 3.40 2.20 2.63
C ARG A 13 3.58 3.25 1.55
N ARG A 14 4.62 3.13 0.71
CA ARG A 14 4.85 4.08 -0.40
C ARG A 14 3.70 4.06 -1.39
N PHE A 15 3.21 2.87 -1.75
CA PHE A 15 2.02 2.75 -2.59
C PHE A 15 0.79 3.41 -1.95
N CYS A 16 0.51 3.10 -0.68
CA CYS A 16 -0.63 3.71 0.02
C CYS A 16 -0.52 5.24 0.16
N ALA A 17 0.68 5.80 0.25
CA ALA A 17 0.87 7.25 0.27
C ALA A 17 0.40 7.90 -1.03
N ALA A 18 0.74 7.31 -2.19
CA ALA A 18 0.24 7.78 -3.48
C ALA A 18 -1.28 7.66 -3.59
N MET A 19 -1.85 6.51 -3.19
CA MET A 19 -3.31 6.31 -3.20
C MET A 19 -4.06 7.30 -2.31
N SER A 20 -3.50 7.60 -1.13
CA SER A 20 -4.12 8.55 -0.18
C SER A 20 -4.06 9.98 -0.70
N ALA A 21 -3.00 10.35 -1.44
CA ALA A 21 -2.90 11.64 -2.11
C ALA A 21 -3.99 11.83 -3.19
N GLU A 22 -4.38 10.74 -3.85
CA GLU A 22 -5.52 10.68 -4.78
C GLU A 22 -6.90 10.56 -4.07
N GLY A 23 -6.93 10.65 -2.74
CA GLY A 23 -8.17 10.59 -1.94
C GLY A 23 -8.72 9.18 -1.71
N ALA A 24 -7.97 8.13 -2.07
CA ALA A 24 -8.38 6.75 -1.82
C ALA A 24 -7.86 6.25 -0.46
N ALA A 25 -8.78 5.83 0.41
CA ALA A 25 -8.42 5.21 1.69
C ALA A 25 -7.62 3.91 1.46
N CYS A 26 -6.43 3.82 2.08
CA CYS A 26 -5.50 2.70 1.91
C CYS A 26 -4.89 2.27 3.25
N ILE A 27 -4.79 0.96 3.48
CA ILE A 27 -4.16 0.38 4.67
C ILE A 27 -2.99 -0.50 4.18
N PRO A 28 -1.73 -0.17 4.55
CA PRO A 28 -0.58 -0.95 4.11
C PRO A 28 -0.52 -2.27 4.88
N VAL A 29 -0.50 -3.38 4.15
CA VAL A 29 -0.37 -4.74 4.70
C VAL A 29 0.58 -5.56 3.84
N VAL A 30 1.28 -6.51 4.46
CA VAL A 30 2.03 -7.57 3.77
C VAL A 30 1.59 -8.92 4.29
N VAL A 31 1.43 -9.87 3.38
CA VAL A 31 1.23 -11.28 3.71
C VAL A 31 2.59 -11.96 3.74
N ARG A 32 2.82 -12.78 4.77
CA ARG A 32 3.99 -13.65 4.90
C ARG A 32 3.62 -15.06 4.48
#